data_AF-A0A9D2JHE3-F1
#
_entry.id   AF-A0A9D2JHE3-F1
#
_cell.length_a   1.000
_cell.length_b   1.000
_cell.length_c   1.000
_cell.angle_alpha   90.00
_cell.angle_beta   90.00
_cell.angle_gamma   90.00
#
_symmetry.space_group_name_H-M   'P 1'
#
loop_
_entity.id
_entity.type
_entity.pdbx_description
1 polymer ?
#
loop_
_entity_poly.entity_id
_entity_poly.type
_entity_poly.pdbx_seq_one_letter_code
_entity_poly.pdbx_strand_id
1 'polypeptide(L)'
;GDNTVAMDQYFKSVDDSRLTHYEGIFQNRVDEDRMSDVESRMYASPADIKEYLSNNPKKPYLNCEYMHSMGNSVGGFDEYVHLYDEFDTYLGGFIWDYIDQALYVTDEVTGKQVLRYGGDFDERHSDYEFSGDGIVFANRQPKPAIQEVSYYYGRYDN
;
A
#
# COMPACT_ATOMS: atom_id res chain seq x y z
N GLY A 1 -6.67 -20.68 1.06
CA GLY A 1 -6.27 -22.07 1.35
C GLY A 1 -6.73 -22.41 2.75
N ASP A 2 -6.84 -23.69 3.10
CA ASP A 2 -7.55 -24.07 4.34
C ASP A 2 -6.98 -23.44 5.63
N ASN A 3 -5.67 -23.21 5.71
CA ASN A 3 -5.07 -22.51 6.85
C ASN A 3 -5.56 -21.05 6.99
N THR A 4 -5.62 -20.29 5.89
CA THR A 4 -6.06 -18.90 5.93
C THR A 4 -7.57 -18.79 6.20
N VAL A 5 -8.36 -19.74 5.72
CA VAL A 5 -9.78 -19.83 6.08
C VAL A 5 -9.95 -20.15 7.57
N ALA A 6 -9.17 -21.08 8.12
CA ALA A 6 -9.22 -21.40 9.55
C ALA A 6 -8.81 -20.19 10.43
N MET A 7 -7.85 -19.38 9.98
CA MET A 7 -7.48 -18.13 10.67
C MET A 7 -8.62 -17.12 10.66
N ASP A 8 -9.26 -16.90 9.51
CA ASP A 8 -10.42 -15.99 9.38
C ASP A 8 -11.56 -16.42 10.32
N GLN A 9 -11.94 -17.69 10.26
CA GLN A 9 -12.96 -18.28 11.14
C GLN A 9 -12.62 -18.13 12.62
N TYR A 10 -11.35 -18.33 12.99
CA TYR A 10 -10.89 -18.11 14.36
C TYR A 10 -11.07 -16.65 14.79
N PHE A 11 -10.59 -15.69 14.01
CA PHE A 11 -10.72 -14.27 14.35
C PHE A 11 -12.18 -13.86 14.49
N LYS A 12 -13.06 -14.30 13.59
CA LYS A 12 -14.51 -14.08 13.69
C LYS A 12 -15.14 -14.74 14.91
N SER A 13 -14.63 -15.89 15.37
CA SER A 13 -15.12 -16.54 16.59
C SER A 13 -14.69 -15.83 17.87
N VAL A 14 -13.56 -15.13 17.84
CA VAL A 14 -13.00 -14.40 18.99
C VAL A 14 -13.57 -12.98 19.08
N ASP A 15 -13.71 -12.33 17.93
CA ASP A 15 -14.21 -10.97 17.81
C ASP A 15 -14.81 -10.73 16.42
N ASP A 16 -16.14 -10.79 16.34
CA ASP A 16 -16.89 -10.53 15.11
C ASP A 16 -17.14 -9.04 14.86
N SER A 17 -16.71 -8.15 15.77
CA SER A 17 -16.90 -6.71 15.62
C SER A 17 -15.91 -6.06 14.65
N ARG A 18 -14.92 -6.81 14.15
CA ARG A 18 -13.87 -6.33 13.23
C ARG A 18 -13.93 -7.05 11.88
N LEU A 19 -13.53 -6.33 10.85
CA LEU A 19 -13.37 -6.90 9.51
C LEU A 19 -12.04 -7.66 9.39
N THR A 20 -12.03 -8.72 8.60
CA THR A 20 -10.83 -9.44 8.17
C THR A 20 -10.48 -9.05 6.75
N HIS A 21 -9.18 -9.06 6.44
CA HIS A 21 -8.63 -8.67 5.15
C HIS A 21 -7.54 -9.67 4.76
N TYR A 22 -7.57 -10.12 3.50
CA TYR A 22 -6.49 -10.89 2.90
C TYR A 22 -6.48 -10.70 1.37
N GLU A 23 -5.49 -9.96 0.85
CA GLU A 23 -5.37 -9.65 -0.58
C GLU A 23 -5.31 -10.90 -1.47
N GLY A 24 -4.66 -11.98 -1.00
CA GLY A 24 -4.42 -13.17 -1.81
C GLY A 24 -5.69 -13.88 -2.31
N ILE A 25 -6.87 -13.52 -1.79
CA ILE A 25 -8.17 -13.94 -2.36
C ILE A 25 -8.35 -13.45 -3.80
N PHE A 26 -7.90 -12.23 -4.11
CA PHE A 26 -7.97 -11.70 -5.47
C PHE A 26 -7.19 -12.58 -6.45
N GLN A 27 -5.98 -12.99 -6.06
CA GLN A 27 -5.10 -13.84 -6.86
C GLN A 27 -5.62 -15.27 -6.99
N ASN A 28 -6.34 -15.76 -5.98
CA ASN A 28 -6.96 -17.08 -5.99
C ASN A 28 -8.35 -17.06 -5.33
N ARG A 29 -9.37 -17.02 -6.19
CA ARG A 29 -10.78 -16.83 -5.79
C ARG A 29 -11.47 -18.07 -5.19
N VAL A 30 -10.77 -19.20 -5.04
CA VAL A 30 -11.36 -20.46 -4.51
C VAL A 30 -12.06 -20.26 -3.16
N ASP A 31 -11.53 -19.37 -2.32
CA ASP A 31 -12.04 -19.09 -0.97
C ASP A 31 -12.71 -17.71 -0.84
N GLU A 32 -13.08 -17.07 -1.96
CA GLU A 32 -13.67 -15.72 -1.95
C GLU A 32 -14.92 -15.64 -1.08
N ASP A 33 -15.79 -16.65 -1.11
CA ASP A 33 -17.02 -16.68 -0.32
C ASP A 33 -16.80 -17.21 1.12
N ARG A 34 -15.55 -17.55 1.50
CA ARG A 34 -15.20 -18.20 2.78
C ARG A 34 -14.39 -17.33 3.73
N MET A 35 -13.75 -16.26 3.25
CA MET A 35 -12.91 -15.37 4.08
C MET A 35 -12.72 -13.99 3.45
N SER A 36 -12.13 -13.06 4.22
CA SER A 36 -11.92 -11.64 3.88
C SER A 36 -13.24 -10.89 3.65
N ASP A 37 -13.52 -9.85 4.44
CA ASP A 37 -14.77 -9.09 4.28
C ASP A 37 -14.71 -8.03 3.16
N VAL A 38 -13.50 -7.76 2.67
CA VAL A 38 -13.25 -6.76 1.63
C VAL A 38 -12.60 -7.40 0.40
N GLU A 39 -12.91 -6.85 -0.78
CA GLU A 39 -12.07 -7.04 -1.97
C GLU A 39 -10.83 -6.17 -1.77
N SER A 40 -9.65 -6.79 -1.91
CA SER A 40 -8.40 -6.04 -1.83
C SER A 40 -7.44 -6.43 -2.91
N ARG A 41 -6.73 -5.44 -3.44
CA ARG A 41 -5.66 -5.61 -4.43
C ARG A 41 -4.48 -4.73 -4.10
N MET A 42 -3.32 -5.11 -4.62
CA MET A 42 -2.12 -4.28 -4.65
C MET A 42 -1.94 -3.71 -6.06
N TYR A 43 -1.68 -2.40 -6.17
CA TYR A 43 -1.31 -1.71 -7.42
C TYR A 43 -2.31 -1.89 -8.59
N ALA A 44 -3.61 -2.00 -8.29
CA ALA A 44 -4.65 -2.05 -9.33
C ALA A 44 -4.85 -0.68 -9.99
N SER A 45 -5.09 -0.64 -11.30
CA SER A 45 -5.36 0.62 -12.01
C SER A 45 -6.72 1.21 -11.60
N PRO A 46 -6.94 2.54 -11.69
CA PRO A 46 -8.26 3.13 -11.46
C PRO A 46 -9.34 2.54 -12.37
N ALA A 47 -8.99 2.16 -13.61
CA ALA A 47 -9.89 1.52 -14.56
C ALA A 47 -10.35 0.13 -14.08
N ASP A 48 -9.41 -0.70 -13.57
CA ASP A 48 -9.74 -2.02 -13.02
C ASP A 48 -10.63 -1.91 -11.78
N ILE A 49 -10.35 -0.92 -10.92
CA ILE A 49 -11.15 -0.66 -9.71
C ILE A 49 -12.57 -0.29 -10.10
N LYS A 50 -12.70 0.66 -11.05
CA LYS A 50 -13.98 1.09 -11.61
C LYS A 50 -14.75 -0.05 -12.24
N GLU A 51 -14.08 -0.95 -12.95
CA GLU A 51 -14.69 -2.15 -13.51
C GLU A 51 -15.28 -3.04 -12.42
N TYR A 52 -14.55 -3.34 -11.35
CA TYR A 52 -15.08 -4.13 -10.24
C TYR A 52 -16.30 -3.48 -9.60
N LEU A 53 -16.19 -2.18 -9.25
CA LEU A 53 -17.22 -1.44 -8.54
C LEU A 53 -18.50 -1.25 -9.37
N SER A 54 -18.39 -1.23 -10.71
CA SER A 54 -19.54 -1.06 -11.61
C SER A 54 -20.30 -2.36 -11.89
N ASN A 55 -19.77 -3.52 -11.51
CA ASN A 55 -20.24 -4.83 -11.95
C ASN A 55 -20.83 -5.69 -10.82
N ASN A 56 -21.75 -5.12 -10.02
CA ASN A 56 -22.37 -5.76 -8.86
C ASN A 56 -21.34 -6.36 -7.89
N PRO A 57 -20.49 -5.50 -7.27
CA PRO A 57 -19.41 -5.96 -6.41
C PRO A 57 -19.96 -6.76 -5.23
N LYS A 58 -19.35 -7.91 -4.94
CA LYS A 58 -19.71 -8.75 -3.79
C LYS A 58 -19.31 -8.12 -2.45
N LYS A 59 -18.21 -7.36 -2.45
CA LYS A 59 -17.57 -6.78 -1.26
C LYS A 59 -17.18 -5.33 -1.55
N PRO A 60 -17.07 -4.46 -0.52
CA PRO A 60 -16.44 -3.16 -0.72
C PRO A 60 -14.97 -3.32 -1.10
N TYR A 61 -14.42 -2.32 -1.78
CA TYR A 61 -13.08 -2.39 -2.37
C TYR A 61 -12.07 -1.56 -1.58
N LEU A 62 -10.87 -2.11 -1.36
CA LEU A 62 -9.76 -1.46 -0.68
C LEU A 62 -8.43 -1.73 -1.41
N ASN A 63 -7.60 -0.72 -1.65
CA ASN A 63 -6.21 -0.97 -2.04
C ASN A 63 -5.34 -1.14 -0.79
N CYS A 64 -4.93 -2.37 -0.46
CA CYS A 64 -4.01 -2.57 0.68
C CYS A 64 -2.61 -2.01 0.41
N GLU A 65 -2.21 -1.96 -0.87
CA GLU A 65 -1.05 -1.19 -1.33
C GLU A 65 -1.41 -0.52 -2.65
N TYR A 66 -1.16 0.77 -2.75
CA TYR A 66 -1.19 1.50 -4.03
C TYR A 66 -0.17 2.63 -3.99
N MET A 67 0.01 3.30 -5.13
CA MET A 67 0.91 4.44 -5.24
C MET A 67 2.32 4.20 -4.70
N HIS A 68 3.01 3.23 -5.31
CA HIS A 68 4.40 2.94 -5.00
C HIS A 68 5.26 4.21 -5.04
N SER A 69 5.75 4.66 -3.88
CA SER A 69 6.26 6.02 -3.68
C SER A 69 7.79 6.15 -3.86
N MET A 70 8.43 5.08 -4.33
CA MET A 70 9.87 5.02 -4.59
C MET A 70 10.38 6.15 -5.48
N GLY A 71 11.43 6.83 -4.98
CA GLY A 71 12.05 7.95 -5.67
C GLY A 71 11.12 9.17 -5.83
N ASN A 72 10.94 9.60 -7.08
CA ASN A 72 10.04 10.69 -7.46
C ASN A 72 8.82 10.10 -8.16
N SER A 73 7.75 9.88 -7.40
CA SER A 73 6.59 9.07 -7.81
C SER A 73 5.27 9.72 -7.36
N VAL A 74 4.22 8.91 -7.15
CA VAL A 74 2.87 9.30 -6.73
C VAL A 74 2.16 10.18 -7.78
N GLY A 75 2.48 9.96 -9.06
CA GLY A 75 1.75 10.56 -10.18
C GLY A 75 0.38 9.91 -10.40
N GLY A 76 -0.60 10.69 -10.84
CA GLY A 76 -1.98 10.21 -11.10
C GLY A 76 -2.81 9.96 -9.84
N PHE A 77 -2.45 10.60 -8.72
CA PHE A 77 -3.15 10.42 -7.45
C PHE A 77 -4.61 10.86 -7.47
N ASP A 78 -4.90 11.89 -8.27
CA ASP A 78 -6.23 12.39 -8.51
C ASP A 78 -7.18 11.34 -9.10
N GLU A 79 -6.70 10.48 -9.99
CA GLU A 79 -7.53 9.43 -10.60
C GLU A 79 -8.07 8.43 -9.57
N TYR A 80 -7.26 8.08 -8.57
CA TYR A 80 -7.71 7.22 -7.47
C TYR A 80 -8.62 7.95 -6.49
N VAL A 81 -8.38 9.24 -6.28
CA VAL A 81 -9.17 10.06 -5.36
C VAL A 81 -10.56 10.32 -5.91
N HIS A 82 -10.71 10.56 -7.22
CA HIS A 82 -12.02 10.74 -7.85
C HIS A 82 -12.95 9.53 -7.68
N LEU A 83 -12.42 8.32 -7.45
CA LEU A 83 -13.25 7.14 -7.18
C LEU A 83 -14.06 7.26 -5.89
N TYR A 84 -13.62 8.04 -4.90
CA TYR A 84 -14.41 8.31 -3.69
C TYR A 84 -15.71 9.06 -4.02
N ASP A 85 -15.67 9.94 -5.01
CA ASP A 85 -16.83 10.72 -5.43
C ASP A 85 -17.78 9.89 -6.33
N GLU A 86 -17.30 8.78 -6.91
CA GLU A 86 -18.06 7.93 -7.83
C GLU A 86 -18.69 6.70 -7.17
N PHE A 87 -18.08 6.14 -6.11
CA PHE A 87 -18.48 4.84 -5.57
C PHE A 87 -18.48 4.81 -4.02
N ASP A 88 -19.67 4.73 -3.42
CA ASP A 88 -19.85 4.63 -1.95
C ASP A 88 -19.16 3.40 -1.31
N THR A 89 -18.90 2.35 -2.11
CA THR A 89 -18.25 1.10 -1.66
C THR A 89 -16.75 1.07 -1.93
N TYR A 90 -16.17 2.16 -2.44
CA TYR A 90 -14.72 2.34 -2.53
C TYR A 90 -14.18 2.89 -1.20
N LEU A 91 -13.38 2.07 -0.51
CA LEU A 91 -12.83 2.39 0.80
C LEU A 91 -11.46 3.08 0.73
N GLY A 92 -10.95 3.34 -0.48
CA GLY A 92 -9.64 3.98 -0.65
C GLY A 92 -8.48 3.01 -0.64
N GLY A 93 -7.39 3.41 0.00
CA GLY A 93 -6.21 2.56 0.13
C GLY A 93 -5.07 3.12 0.97
N PHE A 94 -4.00 2.32 1.07
CA PHE A 94 -2.80 2.65 1.81
C PHE A 94 -1.60 2.81 0.86
N ILE A 95 -1.00 3.99 0.85
CA ILE A 95 0.17 4.29 0.01
C ILE A 95 1.34 3.43 0.47
N TRP A 96 2.04 2.79 -0.48
CA TRP A 96 3.28 2.07 -0.21
C TRP A 96 4.52 2.94 -0.49
N ASP A 97 5.32 3.33 0.50
CA ASP A 97 5.09 3.22 1.95
C ASP A 97 5.38 4.54 2.68
N TYR A 98 5.57 4.50 4.00
CA TYR A 98 5.71 5.72 4.79
C TYR A 98 7.13 6.33 4.74
N ILE A 99 8.20 5.54 4.86
CA ILE A 99 9.55 6.07 5.07
C ILE A 99 10.62 5.19 4.40
N ASP A 100 11.56 5.82 3.69
CA ASP A 100 12.71 5.09 3.12
C ASP A 100 13.48 4.36 4.22
N GLN A 101 13.77 3.09 3.98
CA GLN A 101 14.49 2.20 4.90
C GLN A 101 15.98 2.18 4.56
N ALA A 102 16.66 3.32 4.78
CA ALA A 102 18.09 3.47 4.58
C ALA A 102 18.86 3.60 5.90
N LEU A 103 20.10 3.13 5.94
CA LEU A 103 20.95 3.18 7.14
C LEU A 103 22.01 4.28 7.05
N TYR A 104 22.19 5.01 8.15
CA TYR A 104 23.28 5.97 8.28
C TYR A 104 24.63 5.29 8.45
N VAL A 105 25.60 5.68 7.62
CA VAL A 105 26.98 5.19 7.66
C VAL A 105 27.94 6.38 7.54
N THR A 106 29.06 6.32 8.24
CA THR A 106 30.17 7.25 8.00
C THR A 106 30.93 6.77 6.77
N ASP A 107 30.88 7.56 5.69
CA ASP A 107 31.61 7.27 4.47
C ASP A 107 33.13 7.36 4.72
N GLU A 108 33.87 6.28 4.42
CA GLU A 108 35.30 6.18 4.77
C GLU A 108 36.19 7.14 3.97
N VAL A 109 35.75 7.53 2.77
CA VAL A 109 36.52 8.43 1.87
C VAL A 109 36.34 9.89 2.27
N THR A 110 35.09 10.30 2.53
CA THR A 110 34.74 11.70 2.78
C THR A 110 34.59 12.04 4.26
N GLY A 111 34.46 11.04 5.14
CA GLY A 111 34.19 11.19 6.57
C GLY A 111 32.78 11.71 6.91
N LYS A 112 31.87 11.77 5.93
CA LYS A 112 30.52 12.32 6.10
C LYS A 112 29.52 11.21 6.43
N GLN A 113 28.48 11.56 7.19
CA GLN A 113 27.29 10.71 7.32
C GLN A 113 26.54 10.66 5.99
N VAL A 114 26.35 9.46 5.46
CA VAL A 114 25.56 9.16 4.26
C VAL A 114 24.49 8.13 4.58
N LEU A 115 23.44 8.06 3.76
CA LEU A 115 22.45 6.99 3.80
C LEU A 115 22.80 5.96 2.74
N ARG A 116 22.70 4.67 3.11
CA ARG A 116 23.04 3.53 2.26
C ARG A 116 21.89 2.52 2.23
N TYR A 117 21.74 1.83 1.11
CA TYR A 117 20.75 0.77 0.89
C TYR A 117 21.45 -0.59 0.74
N GLY A 118 20.69 -1.64 0.42
CA GLY A 118 21.29 -2.95 0.17
C GLY A 118 22.30 -2.89 -0.98
N GLY A 119 23.40 -3.65 -0.88
CA GLY A 119 24.48 -3.64 -1.86
C GLY A 119 25.59 -2.63 -1.54
N ASP A 120 25.30 -1.63 -0.70
CA ASP A 120 26.32 -0.69 -0.20
C ASP A 120 27.09 -1.24 1.02
N PHE A 121 26.76 -2.45 1.50
CA PHE A 121 27.43 -3.16 2.61
C PHE A 121 28.10 -4.46 2.15
N ASP A 122 28.51 -4.52 0.88
CA ASP A 122 29.19 -5.66 0.27
C ASP A 122 28.35 -6.96 0.28
N GLU A 123 27.02 -6.86 0.35
CA GLU A 123 26.15 -8.02 0.24
C GLU A 123 26.26 -8.65 -1.16
N ARG A 124 26.43 -9.97 -1.20
CA ARG A 124 26.48 -10.72 -2.47
C ARG A 124 25.16 -10.73 -3.22
N HIS A 125 24.04 -10.68 -2.49
CA HIS A 125 22.69 -10.63 -3.02
C HIS A 125 21.94 -9.50 -2.32
N SER A 126 21.33 -8.62 -3.11
CA SER A 126 20.60 -7.45 -2.65
C SER A 126 19.56 -7.04 -3.70
N ASP A 127 18.42 -6.53 -3.23
CA ASP A 127 17.40 -5.86 -4.05
C ASP A 127 17.60 -4.32 -4.06
N TYR A 128 18.79 -3.89 -3.64
CA TYR A 128 19.31 -2.52 -3.74
C TYR A 128 18.40 -1.47 -3.09
N GLU A 129 18.15 -0.37 -3.81
CA GLU A 129 17.38 0.78 -3.36
C GLU A 129 15.87 0.55 -3.37
N PHE A 130 15.39 -0.68 -3.61
CA PHE A 130 13.96 -1.02 -3.53
C PHE A 130 13.37 -0.86 -2.12
N SER A 131 14.23 -0.66 -1.11
CA SER A 131 13.89 -0.24 0.25
C SER A 131 13.80 1.28 0.45
N GLY A 132 14.05 2.07 -0.60
CA GLY A 132 13.91 3.53 -0.67
C GLY A 132 12.57 3.94 -1.28
N ASP A 133 11.49 3.35 -0.76
CA ASP A 133 10.13 3.35 -1.30
C ASP A 133 9.11 4.21 -0.54
N GLY A 134 9.56 5.05 0.39
CA GLY A 134 8.68 5.80 1.28
C GLY A 134 8.33 7.22 0.87
N ILE A 135 7.18 7.72 1.30
CA ILE A 135 6.73 9.09 0.99
C ILE A 135 7.52 10.16 1.76
N VAL A 136 8.34 9.72 2.71
CA VAL A 136 9.27 10.51 3.50
C VAL A 136 10.68 9.91 3.35
N PHE A 137 11.70 10.77 3.26
CA PHE A 137 13.09 10.33 3.22
C PHE A 137 13.49 9.62 4.52
N ALA A 138 14.54 8.80 4.51
CA ALA A 138 14.99 8.05 5.68
C ALA A 138 15.38 8.95 6.88
N ASN A 139 15.71 10.21 6.62
CA ASN A 139 15.99 11.23 7.63
C ASN A 139 14.72 11.96 8.13
N ARG A 140 13.54 11.43 7.81
CA ARG A 140 12.20 11.96 8.15
C ARG A 140 11.85 13.30 7.49
N GLN A 141 12.63 13.75 6.51
CA GLN A 141 12.27 14.93 5.73
C GLN A 141 11.20 14.57 4.69
N PRO A 142 10.18 15.43 4.50
CA PRO A 142 9.12 15.18 3.52
C PRO A 142 9.69 15.11 2.09
N LYS A 143 9.22 14.14 1.29
CA LYS A 143 9.43 14.17 -0.17
C LYS A 143 8.40 15.08 -0.83
N PRO A 144 8.65 15.60 -2.05
CA PRO A 144 7.67 16.41 -2.78
C PRO A 144 6.28 15.72 -2.92
N ALA A 145 6.25 14.41 -3.06
CA ALA A 145 5.03 13.60 -3.16
C ALA A 145 4.05 13.84 -1.99
N ILE A 146 4.53 14.16 -0.78
CA ILE A 146 3.66 14.40 0.38
C ILE A 146 2.74 15.61 0.18
N GLN A 147 3.16 16.59 -0.61
CA GLN A 147 2.36 17.79 -0.89
C GLN A 147 1.10 17.41 -1.66
N GLU A 148 1.23 16.53 -2.65
CA GLU A 148 0.11 16.03 -3.45
C GLU A 148 -0.85 15.22 -2.59
N VAL A 149 -0.31 14.32 -1.77
CA VAL A 149 -1.12 13.49 -0.87
C VAL A 149 -1.87 14.33 0.14
N SER A 150 -1.20 15.28 0.78
CA SER A 150 -1.83 16.20 1.72
C SER A 150 -2.93 17.03 1.07
N TYR A 151 -2.73 17.47 -0.17
CA TYR A 151 -3.73 18.25 -0.88
C TYR A 151 -5.01 17.43 -1.11
N TYR A 152 -4.91 16.23 -1.68
CA TYR A 152 -6.09 15.44 -2.01
C TYR A 152 -6.78 14.83 -0.80
N TYR A 153 -6.03 14.28 0.16
CA TYR A 153 -6.64 13.76 1.39
C TYR A 153 -7.29 14.87 2.21
N GLY A 154 -6.67 16.05 2.27
CA GLY A 154 -7.24 17.22 2.95
C GLY A 154 -8.56 17.71 2.35
N ARG A 155 -8.98 17.25 1.17
CA ARG A 155 -10.32 17.55 0.61
C ARG A 155 -11.44 16.79 1.31
N TYR A 156 -11.11 15.72 2.04
CA TYR A 156 -12.07 14.85 2.74
C TYR A 156 -11.95 14.95 4.26
N ASP A 157 -10.99 15.74 4.77
CA ASP A 157 -10.92 16.11 6.18
C ASP A 157 -11.95 17.22 6.46
N ASN A 158 -12.96 16.93 7.28
CA ASN A 158 -13.96 17.90 7.77
C ASN A 158 -13.40 18.83 8.84
#